data_AF-A0A258CVC1-F1
#
_entry.id   AF-A0A258CVC1-F1
#
_cell.length_a   1.000
_cell.length_b   1.000
_cell.length_c   1.000
_cell.angle_alpha   90.00
_cell.angle_beta   90.00
_cell.angle_gamma   90.00
#
_symmetry.space_group_name_H-M   'P 1'
#
loop_
_entity.id
_entity.type
_entity.pdbx_description
1 polymer ?
#
loop_
_entity_poly.entity_id
_entity_poly.type
_entity_poly.pdbx_seq_one_letter_code
_entity_poly.pdbx_strand_id
1 'polypeptide(L)'
;QASSAIPVVPLYGTLLLKVMDEMGPGEGCIEQIDRLFRVKLQAPVGRDAEHRLRVDDWELSKPVQDEMTYRWSLLSTETLGNLADLDKHRAEFLRLFGFGLGGVDYSADLDPRAIG
;
A
#
# COMPACT_ATOMS: atom_id res chain seq x y z
N GLN A 1 -9.06 3.84 -3.59
CA GLN A 1 -9.79 4.80 -4.45
C GLN A 1 -9.38 6.24 -4.15
N ALA A 2 -9.44 6.71 -2.90
CA ALA A 2 -9.07 8.10 -2.57
C ALA A 2 -7.57 8.41 -2.86
N SER A 3 -6.66 7.54 -2.40
CA SER A 3 -5.21 7.74 -2.54
C SER A 3 -4.74 7.84 -3.99
N SER A 4 -5.33 7.08 -4.91
CA SER A 4 -4.97 7.07 -6.34
C SER A 4 -5.28 8.39 -7.06
N ALA A 5 -6.13 9.24 -6.49
CA ALA A 5 -6.49 10.54 -7.07
C ALA A 5 -5.59 11.69 -6.59
N ILE A 6 -4.77 11.46 -5.56
CA ILE A 6 -3.87 12.49 -5.02
C ILE A 6 -2.63 12.56 -5.92
N PRO A 7 -2.25 13.74 -6.43
CA PRO A 7 -1.03 13.88 -7.23
C PRO A 7 0.20 13.30 -6.52
N VAL A 8 1.09 12.67 -7.28
CA VAL A 8 2.35 12.03 -6.82
C VAL A 8 2.17 10.77 -5.96
N VAL A 9 1.06 10.61 -5.23
CA VAL A 9 0.81 9.43 -4.38
C VAL A 9 0.89 8.10 -5.13
N PRO A 10 0.41 7.95 -6.39
CA PRO A 10 0.63 6.72 -7.14
C PRO A 10 2.11 6.36 -7.34
N LEU A 11 2.95 7.35 -7.68
CA LEU A 11 4.40 7.14 -7.87
C LEU A 11 5.11 6.82 -6.55
N TYR A 12 4.75 7.55 -5.49
CA TYR A 12 5.24 7.27 -4.14
C TYR A 12 4.86 5.85 -3.68
N GLY A 13 3.58 5.50 -3.84
CA GLY A 13 3.04 4.22 -3.39
C GLY A 13 3.65 3.03 -4.13
N THR A 14 3.85 3.10 -5.46
CA THR A 14 4.46 2.00 -6.22
C THR A 14 5.92 1.75 -5.81
N LEU A 15 6.66 2.83 -5.50
CA LEU A 15 8.02 2.74 -5.01
C LEU A 15 8.06 2.19 -3.57
N LEU A 16 7.22 2.73 -2.69
CA LEU A 16 7.15 2.32 -1.29
C LEU A 16 6.78 0.84 -1.16
N LEU A 17 5.79 0.37 -1.93
CA LEU A 17 5.39 -1.04 -1.94
C LEU A 17 6.60 -1.94 -2.22
N LYS A 18 7.39 -1.63 -3.25
CA LYS A 18 8.58 -2.41 -3.60
C LYS A 18 9.63 -2.39 -2.48
N VAL A 19 9.90 -1.21 -1.90
CA VAL A 19 10.86 -1.08 -0.80
C VAL A 19 10.42 -1.89 0.42
N MET A 20 9.17 -1.76 0.83
CA MET A 20 8.64 -2.46 2.00
C MET A 20 8.51 -3.98 1.77
N ASP A 21 8.24 -4.42 0.55
CA ASP A 21 8.26 -5.86 0.20
C ASP A 21 9.67 -6.44 0.30
N GLU A 22 10.67 -5.74 -0.26
CA GLU A 22 12.08 -6.19 -0.23
C GLU A 22 12.66 -6.19 1.18
N MET A 23 12.21 -5.28 2.03
CA MET A 23 12.65 -5.18 3.43
C MET A 23 11.83 -6.08 4.38
N GLY A 24 10.65 -6.53 3.95
CA GLY A 24 9.75 -7.40 4.72
C GLY A 24 8.56 -6.74 5.47
N PRO A 25 8.54 -5.45 5.86
CA PRO A 25 7.44 -4.90 6.65
C PRO A 25 6.22 -4.45 5.82
N GLY A 26 6.05 -4.90 4.57
CA GLY A 26 4.92 -4.51 3.72
C GLY A 26 3.56 -4.88 4.30
N GLU A 27 2.62 -3.93 4.30
CA GLU A 27 1.24 -4.12 4.77
C GLU A 27 0.22 -3.54 3.78
N GLY A 28 -0.90 -4.23 3.62
CA GLY A 28 -2.11 -3.69 2.99
C GLY A 28 -3.05 -3.05 4.01
N CYS A 29 -4.23 -2.64 3.56
CA CYS A 29 -5.21 -2.00 4.43
C CYS A 29 -5.64 -2.90 5.59
N ILE A 30 -5.84 -4.20 5.35
CA ILE A 30 -6.35 -5.10 6.38
C ILE A 30 -5.29 -5.44 7.42
N GLU A 31 -4.04 -5.66 7.00
CA GLU A 31 -2.90 -5.93 7.89
C GLU A 31 -2.61 -4.72 8.78
N GLN A 32 -2.64 -3.51 8.22
CA GLN A 32 -2.41 -2.28 8.97
C GLN A 32 -3.49 -2.05 10.04
N ILE A 33 -4.76 -2.28 9.70
CA ILE A 33 -5.87 -2.16 10.66
C ILE A 33 -5.84 -3.29 11.70
N ASP A 34 -5.53 -4.52 11.32
CA ASP A 34 -5.30 -5.61 12.28
C ASP A 34 -4.21 -5.23 13.28
N ARG A 35 -3.05 -4.76 12.82
CA ARG A 35 -1.93 -4.35 13.68
C ARG A 35 -2.30 -3.18 14.59
N LEU A 36 -3.09 -2.22 14.09
CA LEU A 36 -3.62 -1.14 14.91
C LEU A 36 -4.37 -1.69 16.12
N PHE A 37 -5.33 -2.59 15.93
CA PHE A 37 -6.14 -3.13 17.03
C PHE A 37 -5.37 -4.15 17.89
N ARG A 38 -4.69 -5.10 17.26
CA ARG A 38 -4.01 -6.21 17.95
C ARG A 38 -2.78 -5.77 18.73
N VAL A 39 -2.07 -4.75 18.27
CA VAL A 39 -0.78 -4.33 18.84
C VAL A 39 -0.83 -2.90 19.37
N LYS A 40 -1.24 -1.92 18.55
CA LYS A 40 -1.08 -0.49 18.90
C LYS A 40 -2.12 0.03 19.90
N LEU A 41 -3.32 -0.54 19.90
CA LEU A 41 -4.42 -0.14 20.79
C LEU A 41 -4.40 -0.85 22.15
N GLN A 42 -3.34 -1.63 22.44
CA GLN A 42 -3.18 -2.33 23.71
C GLN A 42 -2.65 -1.39 24.80
N ALA A 43 -3.07 -1.59 26.04
CA ALA A 43 -2.63 -0.77 27.17
C ALA A 43 -1.23 -1.23 27.69
N PRO A 44 -0.32 -0.30 28.03
CA PRO A 44 -0.43 1.15 27.86
C PRO A 44 -0.33 1.57 26.39
N VAL A 45 -1.20 2.47 25.97
CA VAL A 45 -1.28 2.92 24.58
C VAL A 45 -0.14 3.89 24.27
N GLY A 46 0.81 3.46 23.43
CA GLY A 46 1.89 4.31 22.95
C GLY A 46 1.38 5.38 21.98
N ARG A 47 1.57 6.66 22.33
CA ARG A 47 1.19 7.82 21.51
C ARG A 47 2.39 8.71 21.26
N ASP A 48 2.36 9.46 20.16
CA ASP A 48 3.36 10.51 19.91
C ASP A 48 3.11 11.77 20.76
N ALA A 49 3.97 12.79 20.57
CA ALA A 49 3.91 14.04 21.33
C ALA A 49 2.59 14.81 21.12
N GLU A 50 1.93 14.61 19.98
CA GLU A 50 0.63 15.18 19.65
C GLU A 50 -0.54 14.25 20.00
N HIS A 51 -0.29 13.23 20.82
CA HIS A 51 -1.28 12.26 21.31
C HIS A 51 -1.95 11.40 20.23
N ARG A 52 -1.26 11.14 19.11
CA ARG A 52 -1.73 10.28 18.02
C ARG A 52 -1.21 8.86 18.15
N LEU A 53 -2.04 7.91 17.71
CA LEU A 53 -1.62 6.53 17.46
C LEU A 53 -0.88 6.45 16.13
N ARG A 54 0.29 5.81 16.12
CA ARG A 54 1.17 5.70 14.95
C ARG A 54 1.23 4.26 14.46
N VAL A 55 0.64 4.05 13.29
CA VAL A 55 0.69 2.79 12.52
C VAL A 55 1.52 2.95 11.25
N ASP A 56 1.91 4.18 10.93
CA ASP A 56 2.82 4.61 9.88
C ASP A 56 4.30 4.45 10.28
N ASP A 57 4.58 3.85 11.43
CA ASP A 57 5.91 3.76 12.03
C ASP A 57 6.91 2.95 11.19
N TRP A 58 6.43 1.96 10.43
CA TRP A 58 7.28 1.17 9.52
C TRP A 58 7.63 1.95 8.25
N GLU A 59 6.64 2.60 7.63
CA GLU A 59 6.83 3.47 6.47
C GLU A 59 7.77 4.65 6.79
N LEU A 60 7.62 5.25 7.97
CA LEU A 60 8.44 6.39 8.42
C LEU A 60 9.73 5.99 9.12
N SER A 61 10.06 4.69 9.16
CA SER A 61 11.30 4.23 9.77
C SER A 61 12.52 4.76 9.00
N LYS A 62 13.60 5.06 9.73
CA LYS A 62 14.86 5.57 9.15
C LYS A 62 15.38 4.71 7.98
N PRO A 63 15.41 3.36 8.08
CA PRO A 63 15.86 2.52 6.97
C PRO A 63 14.98 2.63 5.72
N VAL A 64 13.65 2.66 5.88
CA VAL A 64 12.72 2.80 4.74
C VAL A 64 12.86 4.19 4.11
N GLN A 65 12.94 5.25 4.92
CA GLN A 65 13.06 6.62 4.41
C GLN A 65 14.41 6.87 3.70
N ASP A 66 15.50 6.29 4.20
CA ASP A 66 16.82 6.36 3.55
C ASP A 66 16.76 5.68 2.16
N GLU A 67 16.17 4.49 2.07
CA GLU A 67 16.02 3.75 0.82
C GLU A 67 15.08 4.47 -0.17
N MET A 68 13.96 4.99 0.33
CA MET A 68 13.03 5.79 -0.47
C MET A 68 13.73 7.02 -1.03
N THR A 69 14.50 7.75 -0.22
CA THR A 69 15.24 8.94 -0.65
C THR A 69 16.26 8.61 -1.73
N TYR A 70 17.01 7.52 -1.53
CA TYR A 70 17.98 7.02 -2.52
C TYR A 70 17.31 6.68 -3.84
N ARG A 71 16.29 5.80 -3.84
CA ARG A 71 15.61 5.40 -5.07
C ARG A 71 14.89 6.55 -5.76
N TRP A 72 14.32 7.48 -5.00
CA TRP A 72 13.64 8.65 -5.54
C TRP A 72 14.58 9.49 -6.41
N SER A 73 15.84 9.65 -5.99
CA SER A 73 16.85 10.39 -6.77
C SER A 73 17.24 9.70 -8.09
N LEU A 74 16.96 8.41 -8.23
CA LEU A 74 17.26 7.59 -9.41
C LEU A 74 16.06 7.40 -10.33
N LEU A 75 14.88 7.90 -9.97
CA LEU A 75 13.67 7.73 -10.75
C LEU A 75 13.75 8.48 -12.08
N SER A 76 13.58 7.75 -13.16
CA SER A 76 13.32 8.22 -14.50
C SER A 76 12.30 7.30 -15.17
N THR A 77 11.83 7.67 -16.36
CA THR A 77 10.94 6.80 -17.15
C THR A 77 11.57 5.43 -17.40
N GLU A 78 12.89 5.39 -17.61
CA GLU A 78 13.66 4.18 -17.92
C GLU A 78 13.94 3.32 -16.69
N THR A 79 14.09 3.91 -15.50
CA THR A 79 14.42 3.18 -14.27
C THR A 79 13.19 2.79 -13.45
N LEU A 80 12.03 3.42 -13.69
CA LEU A 80 10.81 3.22 -12.90
C LEU A 80 10.41 1.75 -12.76
N GLY A 81 10.43 0.99 -13.87
CA GLY A 81 10.03 -0.43 -13.85
C GLY A 81 10.96 -1.33 -13.02
N ASN A 82 12.21 -0.89 -12.79
CA ASN A 82 13.16 -1.61 -11.95
C ASN A 82 13.07 -1.17 -10.49
N LEU A 83 12.72 0.09 -10.23
CA LEU A 83 12.73 0.69 -8.90
C LEU A 83 11.37 0.66 -8.20
N ALA A 84 10.28 0.44 -8.93
CA ALA A 84 8.92 0.38 -8.38
C ALA A 84 8.19 -0.85 -8.91
N ASP A 85 7.16 -1.32 -8.20
CA ASP A 85 6.35 -2.46 -8.63
C ASP A 85 5.01 -1.99 -9.24
N LEU A 86 5.07 -1.66 -10.54
CA LEU A 86 3.91 -1.15 -11.29
C LEU A 86 2.84 -2.22 -11.49
N ASP A 87 3.24 -3.48 -11.72
CA ASP A 87 2.32 -4.58 -11.97
C ASP A 87 1.54 -4.92 -10.70
N LYS A 88 2.21 -5.00 -9.55
CA LYS A 88 1.54 -5.17 -8.25
C LYS A 88 0.63 -3.99 -7.95
N HIS A 89 1.08 -2.75 -8.14
CA HIS A 89 0.23 -1.59 -7.92
C HIS A 89 -1.03 -1.61 -8.79
N ARG A 90 -0.89 -1.96 -10.07
CA ARG A 90 -2.03 -2.10 -10.99
C ARG A 90 -2.97 -3.22 -10.54
N ALA A 91 -2.44 -4.36 -10.13
CA ALA A 91 -3.23 -5.47 -9.64
C ALA A 91 -4.01 -5.07 -8.37
N GLU A 92 -3.35 -4.46 -7.38
CA GLU A 92 -4.00 -3.97 -6.16
C GLU A 92 -5.07 -2.90 -6.46
N PHE A 93 -4.80 -1.99 -7.39
CA PHE A 93 -5.80 -1.02 -7.83
C PHE A 93 -7.02 -1.69 -8.44
N LEU A 94 -6.84 -2.69 -9.31
CA LEU A 94 -7.92 -3.44 -9.95
C LEU A 94 -8.75 -4.24 -8.93
N ARG A 95 -8.11 -4.80 -7.89
CA ARG A 95 -8.80 -5.50 -6.80
C ARG A 95 -9.78 -4.62 -6.05
N LEU A 96 -9.51 -3.31 -5.92
CA LEU A 96 -10.45 -2.35 -5.32
C LEU A 96 -11.76 -2.21 -6.09
N PHE A 97 -11.78 -2.62 -7.36
CA PHE A 97 -12.97 -2.62 -8.21
C PHE A 97 -13.46 -4.04 -8.52
N GLY A 98 -12.97 -5.04 -7.78
CA GLY A 98 -13.42 -6.42 -7.90
C GLY A 98 -12.81 -7.18 -9.08
N PHE A 99 -11.69 -6.72 -9.66
CA PHE A 99 -10.99 -7.41 -10.75
C PHE A 99 -9.75 -8.16 -10.27
N GLY A 100 -9.38 -9.24 -10.98
CA GLY A 100 -8.17 -10.02 -10.69
C GLY A 100 -8.23 -10.82 -9.39
N LEU A 101 -9.43 -11.08 -8.86
CA LEU A 101 -9.62 -11.85 -7.63
C LEU A 101 -9.62 -13.35 -7.93
N GLY A 102 -8.87 -14.11 -7.13
CA GLY A 102 -8.86 -15.57 -7.22
C GLY A 102 -10.23 -16.15 -6.87
N GLY A 103 -10.67 -17.16 -7.64
CA GLY A 103 -11.96 -17.84 -7.44
C GLY A 103 -13.16 -17.15 -8.09
N VAL A 104 -12.97 -16.05 -8.84
CA VAL A 104 -14.02 -15.38 -9.61
C VAL A 104 -13.91 -15.76 -11.09
N ASP A 105 -15.00 -16.26 -11.68
CA ASP A 105 -15.10 -16.46 -13.13
C ASP A 105 -15.52 -15.15 -13.82
N TYR A 106 -14.53 -14.43 -14.35
CA TYR A 106 -14.75 -13.18 -15.08
C TYR A 106 -15.33 -13.38 -16.50
N SER A 107 -15.49 -14.62 -16.96
CA SER A 107 -16.13 -14.93 -18.25
C SER A 107 -17.63 -15.20 -18.13
N ALA A 108 -18.14 -15.40 -16.91
CA ALA A 108 -19.55 -15.61 -16.66
C ALA A 108 -20.35 -14.31 -16.84
N ASP A 109 -21.52 -14.43 -17.48
CA ASP A 109 -22.46 -13.32 -17.59
C ASP A 109 -23.03 -12.95 -16.20
N LEU A 110 -23.16 -11.64 -15.95
CA LEU A 110 -23.73 -11.09 -14.73
C LEU A 110 -24.70 -9.95 -15.09
N ASP A 111 -25.92 -9.98 -14.57
CA ASP A 111 -26.83 -8.83 -14.68
C ASP A 111 -26.54 -7.83 -13.53
N PRO A 112 -26.03 -6.62 -13.81
CA PRO A 112 -25.72 -5.63 -12.78
C PRO A 112 -26.95 -5.11 -12.03
N ARG A 113 -28.17 -5.40 -12.51
CA ARG A 113 -29.44 -5.00 -11.87
C ARG A 113 -29.99 -6.08 -10.94
N ALA A 114 -29.44 -7.28 -10.98
CA ALA A 114 -29.89 -8.43 -10.18
C ALA A 114 -28.98 -8.70 -8.96
N ILE A 115 -27.98 -7.84 -8.71
CA ILE A 115 -27.07 -7.95 -7.58
C ILE A 115 -27.83 -7.51 -6.31
N GLY A 116 -28.09 -8.47 -5.42
CA GLY A 116 -28.68 -8.26 -4.08
C GLY A 116 -27.63 -7.91 -3.03
#